data_AF-A0A7K9YEG2-F1
#
_entry.id   AF-A0A7K9YEG2-F1
#
_cell.length_a   1.000
_cell.length_b   1.000
_cell.length_c   1.000
_cell.angle_alpha   90.00
_cell.angle_beta   90.00
_cell.angle_gamma   90.00
#
_symmetry.space_group_name_H-M   'P 1'
#
loop_
_entity.id
_entity.type
_entity.pdbx_description
1 polymer ?
#
loop_
_entity_poly.entity_id
_entity_poly.type
_entity_poly.pdbx_seq_one_letter_code
_entity_poly.pdbx_strand_id
1 'polypeptide(L)'
;MSRSCSAQLHGEAAAFTAALRSLVNNPQFSSDVTFVVGREQQQVFAHRCVLACRCQVFRGMLTCDEDHPSSVPPQGPFVLGNVQPEVFLAVIEFLYTNSVTLNSHIVLEVLTSSVEYGLQDLCKLCVEFIKDTLSVEQVCEALQAAVTYGQADLQQHCLAFIENYTM
;
A
#
# COMPACT_ATOMS: atom_id res chain seq x y z
N MET A 1 25.93 -19.01 -39.26
CA MET A 1 24.79 -18.44 -38.51
C MET A 1 25.36 -17.66 -37.33
N SER A 2 25.34 -16.33 -37.39
CA SER A 2 25.79 -15.47 -36.30
C SER A 2 24.78 -15.54 -35.16
N ARG A 3 25.19 -15.97 -33.96
CA ARG A 3 24.36 -15.91 -32.76
C ARG A 3 24.29 -14.46 -32.32
N SER A 4 23.11 -13.86 -32.39
CA SER A 4 22.85 -12.56 -31.77
C SER A 4 23.13 -12.67 -30.27
N CYS A 5 24.14 -11.97 -29.78
CA CYS A 5 24.42 -11.88 -28.35
C CYS A 5 23.48 -10.83 -27.75
N SER A 6 22.63 -11.22 -26.80
CA SER A 6 21.85 -10.30 -25.98
C SER A 6 22.35 -10.37 -24.54
N ALA A 7 22.49 -9.22 -23.90
CA ALA A 7 22.80 -9.09 -22.49
C ALA A 7 21.82 -8.10 -21.86
N GLN A 8 21.31 -8.44 -20.68
CA GLN A 8 20.50 -7.55 -19.86
C GLN A 8 21.43 -6.80 -18.91
N LEU A 9 21.35 -5.46 -18.93
CA LEU A 9 22.11 -4.57 -18.04
C LEU A 9 21.12 -3.80 -17.18
N HIS A 10 21.52 -3.45 -15.96
CA HIS A 10 20.65 -2.79 -14.99
C HIS A 10 21.08 -1.34 -14.77
N GLY A 11 20.10 -0.43 -14.75
CA GLY A 11 20.29 0.94 -14.29
C GLY A 11 20.25 1.04 -12.76
N GLU A 12 20.44 2.25 -12.24
CA GLU A 12 20.40 2.51 -10.81
C GLU A 12 18.97 2.49 -10.26
N ALA A 13 18.68 1.51 -9.40
CA ALA A 13 17.35 1.34 -8.82
C ALA A 13 16.89 2.56 -8.01
N ALA A 14 17.79 3.21 -7.25
CA ALA A 14 17.44 4.37 -6.44
C ALA A 14 16.95 5.56 -7.28
N ALA A 15 17.63 5.86 -8.38
CA ALA A 15 17.24 6.92 -9.31
C ALA A 15 15.90 6.61 -9.98
N PHE A 16 15.68 5.35 -10.39
CA PHE A 16 14.39 4.89 -10.92
C PHE A 16 13.26 5.04 -9.91
N THR A 17 13.47 4.61 -8.67
CA THR A 17 12.49 4.74 -7.58
C THR A 17 12.17 6.21 -7.27
N ALA A 18 13.19 7.09 -7.26
CA ALA A 18 12.99 8.53 -7.06
C ALA A 18 12.15 9.16 -8.18
N ALA A 19 12.40 8.76 -9.44
CA ALA A 19 11.61 9.20 -10.57
C ALA A 19 10.14 8.75 -10.46
N LEU A 20 9.88 7.48 -10.10
CA LEU A 20 8.51 7.00 -9.89
C LEU A 20 7.81 7.66 -8.69
N ARG A 21 8.54 7.94 -7.61
CA ARG A 21 8.01 8.68 -6.45
C ARG A 21 7.49 10.06 -6.86
N SER A 22 8.14 10.73 -7.82
CA SER A 22 7.71 12.06 -8.29
C SER A 22 6.31 12.07 -8.95
N LEU A 23 5.80 10.89 -9.35
CA LEU A 23 4.47 10.71 -9.93
C LEU A 23 3.36 10.56 -8.87
N VAL A 24 3.72 10.23 -7.62
CA VAL A 24 2.75 9.98 -6.55
C VAL A 24 1.98 11.25 -6.24
N ASN A 25 0.65 11.17 -6.35
CA ASN A 25 -0.27 12.28 -6.08
C ASN A 25 0.11 13.62 -6.74
N ASN A 26 0.61 13.55 -7.98
CA ASN A 26 1.07 14.72 -8.70
C ASN A 26 0.15 15.05 -9.89
N PRO A 27 -0.65 16.14 -9.81
CA PRO A 27 -1.59 16.51 -10.88
C PRO A 27 -0.91 16.99 -12.17
N GLN A 28 0.40 17.27 -12.15
CA GLN A 28 1.13 17.71 -13.34
C GLN A 28 1.46 16.56 -14.30
N PHE A 29 1.51 15.32 -13.80
CA PHE A 29 1.70 14.12 -14.61
C PHE A 29 0.34 13.51 -14.90
N SER A 30 -0.04 13.45 -16.18
CA SER A 30 -1.38 13.12 -16.70
C SER A 30 -2.09 11.94 -16.01
N SER A 31 -2.68 12.19 -14.85
CA SER A 31 -3.41 11.19 -14.07
C SER A 31 -4.71 10.82 -14.77
N ASP A 32 -4.95 9.52 -14.93
CA ASP A 32 -6.15 8.95 -15.56
C ASP A 32 -7.13 8.36 -14.53
N VAL A 33 -6.84 8.52 -13.23
CA VAL A 33 -7.75 8.21 -12.14
C VAL A 33 -7.58 9.18 -10.97
N THR A 34 -8.71 9.53 -10.34
CA THR A 34 -8.76 10.36 -9.12
C THR A 34 -9.53 9.61 -8.04
N PHE A 35 -9.02 9.67 -6.82
CA PHE A 35 -9.69 9.19 -5.61
C PHE A 35 -10.10 10.38 -4.76
N VAL A 36 -11.23 10.27 -4.08
CA VAL A 36 -11.69 11.22 -3.07
C VAL A 36 -11.67 10.49 -1.73
N VAL A 37 -10.70 10.83 -0.89
CA VAL A 37 -10.31 10.05 0.29
C VAL A 37 -10.67 10.80 1.57
N GLY A 38 -11.13 10.05 2.56
CA GLY A 38 -11.44 10.56 3.89
C GLY A 38 -12.70 11.41 3.97
N ARG A 39 -12.97 11.90 5.18
CA ARG A 39 -14.13 12.77 5.49
C ARG A 39 -13.91 14.18 4.95
N GLU A 40 -12.65 14.58 4.86
CA GLU A 40 -12.14 15.81 4.25
C GLU A 40 -12.25 15.82 2.72
N GLN A 41 -12.63 14.69 2.10
CA GLN A 41 -12.80 14.57 0.64
C GLN A 41 -11.54 14.99 -0.13
N GLN A 42 -10.35 14.63 0.37
CA GLN A 42 -9.08 14.97 -0.24
C GLN A 42 -8.93 14.24 -1.59
N GLN A 43 -8.59 15.00 -2.63
CA GLN A 43 -8.31 14.43 -3.94
C GLN A 43 -6.91 13.80 -3.97
N VAL A 44 -6.83 12.57 -4.47
CA VAL A 44 -5.58 11.86 -4.73
C VAL A 44 -5.51 11.46 -6.20
N PHE A 45 -4.48 11.92 -6.90
CA PHE A 45 -4.25 11.66 -8.33
C PHE A 45 -3.34 10.44 -8.51
N ALA A 46 -3.69 9.55 -9.44
CA ALA A 46 -2.89 8.35 -9.71
C ALA A 46 -3.03 7.87 -11.18
N HIS A 47 -2.34 6.77 -11.48
CA HIS A 47 -2.24 6.17 -12.81
C HIS A 47 -2.78 4.74 -12.77
N ARG A 48 -3.84 4.46 -13.55
CA ARG A 48 -4.54 3.17 -13.57
C ARG A 48 -3.59 2.02 -13.88
N CYS A 49 -2.70 2.21 -14.85
CA CYS A 49 -1.76 1.18 -15.27
C CYS A 49 -0.81 0.72 -14.16
N VAL A 50 -0.33 1.66 -13.32
CA VAL A 50 0.55 1.36 -12.18
C VAL A 50 -0.22 0.62 -11.10
N LEU A 51 -1.41 1.11 -10.73
CA LEU A 51 -2.22 0.47 -9.69
C LEU A 51 -2.69 -0.93 -10.10
N ALA A 52 -3.23 -1.07 -11.32
CA ALA A 52 -3.72 -2.34 -11.84
C ALA A 52 -2.60 -3.37 -12.06
N CYS A 53 -1.38 -2.97 -12.40
CA CYS A 53 -0.29 -3.94 -12.56
C CYS A 53 0.25 -4.44 -11.21
N ARG A 54 0.18 -3.63 -10.15
CA ARG A 54 0.75 -3.91 -8.82
C ARG A 54 -0.24 -4.45 -7.79
N CYS A 55 -1.55 -4.29 -8.00
CA CYS A 55 -2.58 -4.72 -7.05
C CYS A 55 -3.79 -5.29 -7.79
N GLN A 56 -4.18 -6.52 -7.45
CA GLN A 56 -5.32 -7.20 -8.08
C GLN A 56 -6.67 -6.54 -7.75
N VAL A 57 -6.82 -6.01 -6.53
CA VAL A 57 -8.04 -5.28 -6.13
C VAL A 57 -8.19 -4.02 -6.98
N PHE A 58 -7.12 -3.22 -7.13
CA PHE A 58 -7.13 -2.08 -8.04
C PHE A 58 -7.32 -2.49 -9.49
N ARG A 59 -6.76 -3.63 -9.93
CA ARG A 59 -7.04 -4.15 -11.28
C ARG A 59 -8.53 -4.36 -11.47
N GLY A 60 -9.18 -5.18 -10.65
CA GLY A 60 -10.62 -5.45 -10.76
C GLY A 60 -11.48 -4.19 -10.66
N MET A 61 -11.08 -3.21 -9.83
CA MET A 61 -11.80 -1.94 -9.70
C MET A 61 -11.61 -0.98 -10.89
N LEU A 62 -10.46 -1.04 -11.58
CA LEU A 62 -10.06 -0.10 -12.62
C LEU A 62 -10.12 -0.67 -14.04
N THR A 63 -10.23 -1.98 -14.22
CA THR A 63 -10.44 -2.57 -15.54
C THR A 63 -11.93 -2.80 -15.76
N CYS A 64 -12.39 -2.66 -17.00
CA CYS A 64 -13.70 -3.17 -17.38
C CYS A 64 -13.71 -4.69 -17.22
N ASP A 65 -14.85 -5.26 -16.85
CA ASP A 65 -15.00 -6.71 -16.80
C ASP A 65 -14.64 -7.31 -18.16
N GLU A 66 -13.64 -8.20 -18.20
CA GLU A 66 -13.26 -8.91 -19.43
C GLU A 66 -14.43 -9.78 -19.95
N ASP A 67 -15.33 -10.21 -19.05
CA ASP A 67 -16.55 -10.94 -19.38
C ASP A 67 -17.68 -10.03 -19.95
N HIS A 68 -17.57 -8.72 -19.76
CA HIS A 68 -18.55 -7.72 -20.20
C HIS A 68 -17.85 -6.51 -20.84
N PRO A 69 -17.32 -6.65 -22.07
CA PRO A 69 -16.61 -5.58 -22.79
C PRO A 69 -17.47 -4.35 -23.12
N SER A 70 -18.78 -4.41 -22.84
CA SER A 70 -19.73 -3.29 -22.96
C SER A 70 -19.78 -2.39 -21.72
N SER A 71 -19.10 -2.76 -20.63
CA SER A 71 -19.05 -1.96 -19.42
C SER A 71 -18.10 -0.77 -19.62
N VAL A 72 -18.66 0.44 -19.62
CA VAL A 72 -17.85 1.68 -19.65
C VAL A 72 -17.06 1.73 -18.33
N PRO A 73 -15.74 2.00 -18.35
CA PRO A 73 -14.99 2.13 -17.11
C PRO A 73 -15.62 3.24 -16.25
N PRO A 74 -15.65 3.10 -14.91
CA PRO A 74 -16.30 4.06 -14.04
C PRO A 74 -15.85 5.48 -14.37
N GLN A 75 -16.80 6.33 -14.78
CA GLN A 75 -16.52 7.73 -15.08
C GLN A 75 -16.75 8.54 -13.81
N GLY A 76 -15.67 9.04 -13.22
CA GLY A 76 -15.71 9.86 -12.01
C GLY A 76 -14.68 9.41 -10.96
N PRO A 77 -14.53 10.19 -9.87
CA PRO A 77 -13.62 9.85 -8.80
C PRO A 77 -14.12 8.66 -7.98
N PHE A 78 -13.20 7.82 -7.51
CA PHE A 78 -13.50 6.73 -6.57
C PHE A 78 -13.51 7.28 -5.14
N VAL A 79 -14.62 7.12 -4.42
CA VAL A 79 -14.78 7.67 -3.06
C VAL A 79 -14.39 6.63 -2.01
N LEU A 80 -13.42 6.98 -1.17
CA LEU A 80 -12.91 6.15 -0.07
C LEU A 80 -13.15 6.87 1.27
N GLY A 81 -14.39 6.83 1.77
CA GLY A 81 -14.81 7.63 2.94
C GLY A 81 -14.28 7.14 4.30
N ASN A 82 -13.84 5.88 4.38
CA ASN A 82 -13.38 5.25 5.63
C ASN A 82 -11.86 5.16 5.77
N VAL A 83 -11.11 5.62 4.76
CA VAL A 83 -9.64 5.55 4.74
C VAL A 83 -9.08 6.94 4.95
N GLN A 84 -8.11 7.10 5.85
CA GLN A 84 -7.40 8.36 6.04
C GLN A 84 -6.52 8.66 4.82
N PRO A 85 -6.42 9.91 4.33
CA PRO A 85 -5.59 10.24 3.18
C PRO A 85 -4.12 9.86 3.34
N GLU A 86 -3.55 10.01 4.54
CA GLU A 86 -2.16 9.63 4.82
C GLU A 86 -1.92 8.13 4.62
N VAL A 87 -2.85 7.29 5.12
CA VAL A 87 -2.81 5.83 4.93
C VAL A 87 -2.92 5.47 3.45
N PHE A 88 -3.86 6.08 2.74
CA PHE A 88 -4.02 5.82 1.31
C PHE A 88 -2.78 6.25 0.51
N LEU A 89 -2.20 7.42 0.82
CA LEU A 89 -0.98 7.88 0.19
C LEU A 89 0.21 6.96 0.46
N ALA A 90 0.33 6.38 1.66
CA ALA A 90 1.36 5.39 1.96
C ALA A 90 1.21 4.12 1.09
N VAL A 91 -0.02 3.64 0.89
CA VAL A 91 -0.31 2.53 -0.03
C VAL A 91 0.06 2.89 -1.47
N ILE A 92 -0.32 4.10 -1.93
CA ILE A 92 0.01 4.57 -3.27
C ILE A 92 1.54 4.70 -3.43
N GLU A 93 2.26 5.26 -2.46
CA GLU A 93 3.72 5.32 -2.48
C GLU A 93 4.32 3.93 -2.69
N PHE A 94 3.86 2.94 -1.93
CA PHE A 94 4.32 1.57 -2.04
C PHE A 94 4.09 0.97 -3.42
N LEU A 95 2.91 1.21 -4.03
CA LEU A 95 2.61 0.70 -5.36
C LEU A 95 3.54 1.26 -6.43
N TYR A 96 3.98 2.52 -6.30
CA TYR A 96 4.89 3.16 -7.26
C TYR A 96 6.35 2.82 -7.00
N THR A 97 6.75 2.67 -5.75
CA THR A 97 8.17 2.73 -5.36
C THR A 97 8.67 1.46 -4.69
N ASN A 98 7.77 0.54 -4.32
CA ASN A 98 8.06 -0.61 -3.46
C ASN A 98 8.69 -0.20 -2.12
N SER A 99 8.44 1.04 -1.67
CA SER A 99 8.90 1.64 -0.43
C SER A 99 7.72 2.37 0.22
N VAL A 100 7.76 2.52 1.54
CA VAL A 100 6.71 3.20 2.29
C VAL A 100 7.33 3.97 3.45
N THR A 101 6.82 5.16 3.71
CA THR A 101 7.15 5.92 4.93
C THR A 101 6.11 5.64 6.00
N LEU A 102 6.50 4.92 7.05
CA LEU A 102 5.62 4.57 8.17
C LEU A 102 5.92 5.41 9.40
N ASN A 103 4.88 5.63 10.20
CA ASN A 103 4.98 6.19 11.55
C ASN A 103 4.01 5.44 12.48
N SER A 104 4.18 5.61 13.79
CA SER A 104 3.38 4.92 14.80
C SER A 104 1.88 5.25 14.74
N HIS A 105 1.49 6.40 14.19
CA HIS A 105 0.10 6.82 14.12
C HIS A 105 -0.68 6.11 13.00
N ILE A 106 -0.04 5.80 11.88
CA ILE A 106 -0.73 5.23 10.71
C ILE A 106 -0.46 3.74 10.48
N VAL A 107 0.60 3.16 11.08
CA VAL A 107 1.08 1.83 10.68
C VAL A 107 0.04 0.71 10.83
N LEU A 108 -0.82 0.76 11.86
CA LEU A 108 -1.88 -0.24 12.04
C LEU A 108 -2.98 -0.13 10.96
N GLU A 109 -3.29 1.09 10.53
CA GLU A 109 -4.24 1.32 9.44
C GLU A 109 -3.62 0.95 8.08
N VAL A 110 -2.33 1.23 7.87
CA VAL A 110 -1.60 0.78 6.67
C VAL A 110 -1.50 -0.74 6.63
N LEU A 111 -1.28 -1.41 7.78
CA LEU A 111 -1.33 -2.87 7.89
C LEU A 111 -2.71 -3.39 7.46
N THR A 112 -3.79 -2.79 7.95
CA THR A 112 -5.16 -3.12 7.56
C THR A 112 -5.35 -3.01 6.05
N SER A 113 -5.04 -1.84 5.47
CA SER A 113 -5.17 -1.62 4.03
C SER A 113 -4.29 -2.55 3.21
N SER A 114 -3.09 -2.91 3.70
CA SER A 114 -2.21 -3.84 3.00
C SER A 114 -2.84 -5.23 2.86
N VAL A 115 -3.58 -5.69 3.88
CA VAL A 115 -4.29 -6.96 3.83
C VAL A 115 -5.50 -6.87 2.90
N GLU A 116 -6.30 -5.80 3.00
CA GLU A 116 -7.47 -5.56 2.15
C GLU A 116 -7.11 -5.49 0.66
N TYR A 117 -5.99 -4.85 0.32
CA TYR A 117 -5.49 -4.74 -1.04
C TYR A 117 -4.61 -5.93 -1.48
N GLY A 118 -4.37 -6.91 -0.61
CA GLY A 118 -3.55 -8.10 -0.91
C GLY A 118 -2.05 -7.82 -1.10
N LEU A 119 -1.53 -6.75 -0.50
CA LEU A 119 -0.15 -6.28 -0.62
C LEU A 119 0.74 -6.93 0.45
N GLN A 120 1.10 -8.20 0.23
CA GLN A 120 1.81 -9.03 1.21
C GLN A 120 3.16 -8.45 1.65
N ASP A 121 3.93 -7.84 0.74
CA ASP A 121 5.22 -7.25 1.11
C ASP A 121 5.05 -5.96 1.92
N LEU A 122 4.02 -5.16 1.67
CA LEU A 122 3.69 -4.02 2.52
C LEU A 122 3.24 -4.47 3.91
N CYS A 123 2.48 -5.56 3.99
CA CYS A 123 2.06 -6.17 5.26
C CYS A 123 3.27 -6.55 6.12
N LYS A 124 4.27 -7.22 5.54
CA LYS A 124 5.52 -7.58 6.23
C LYS A 124 6.25 -6.33 6.75
N LEU A 125 6.41 -5.30 5.91
CA LEU A 125 7.07 -4.05 6.31
C LEU A 125 6.33 -3.37 7.48
N CYS A 126 5.00 -3.40 7.50
CA CYS A 126 4.22 -2.87 8.62
C CYS A 126 4.45 -3.69 9.89
N VAL A 127 4.46 -5.03 9.80
CA VAL A 127 4.72 -5.91 10.95
C VAL A 127 6.13 -5.68 11.51
N GLU A 128 7.14 -5.60 10.66
CA GLU A 128 8.53 -5.31 11.07
C GLU A 128 8.61 -3.96 11.80
N PHE A 129 8.02 -2.91 11.22
CA PHE A 129 7.99 -1.59 11.85
C PHE A 129 7.30 -1.62 13.22
N ILE A 130 6.13 -2.28 13.33
CA ILE A 130 5.40 -2.39 14.60
C ILE A 130 6.24 -3.09 15.67
N LYS A 131 6.95 -4.17 15.31
CA LYS A 131 7.82 -4.89 16.27
C LYS A 131 8.98 -4.01 16.75
N ASP A 132 9.55 -3.21 15.85
CA ASP A 132 10.69 -2.34 16.19
C ASP A 132 10.29 -1.10 16.99
N THR A 133 9.04 -0.62 16.86
CA THR A 133 8.56 0.60 17.51
C THR A 133 7.47 0.37 18.55
N LEU A 134 7.22 -0.89 18.95
CA LEU A 134 6.11 -1.25 19.82
C LEU A 134 6.20 -0.50 21.16
N SER A 135 5.06 0.08 21.59
CA SER A 135 4.95 0.79 22.86
C SER A 135 3.84 0.20 23.73
N VAL A 136 3.87 0.52 25.03
CA VAL A 136 2.85 0.09 26.00
C VAL A 136 1.47 0.64 25.63
N GLU A 137 1.40 1.83 25.07
CA GLU A 137 0.15 2.45 24.62
C GLU A 137 -0.46 1.72 23.42
N GLN A 138 0.39 1.16 22.55
CA GLN A 138 -0.04 0.59 21.27
C GLN A 138 -0.17 -0.94 21.27
N VAL A 139 0.42 -1.63 22.25
CA VAL A 139 0.52 -3.10 22.23
C VAL A 139 -0.83 -3.82 22.18
N CYS A 140 -1.86 -3.30 22.85
CA CYS A 140 -3.20 -3.88 22.81
C CYS A 140 -3.82 -3.79 21.41
N GLU A 141 -3.70 -2.64 20.75
CA GLU A 141 -4.21 -2.44 19.39
C GLU A 141 -3.42 -3.27 18.38
N ALA A 142 -2.09 -3.32 18.53
CA ALA A 142 -1.22 -4.16 17.70
C ALA A 142 -1.54 -5.66 17.85
N LEU A 143 -1.77 -6.13 19.09
CA LEU A 143 -2.19 -7.51 19.35
C LEU A 143 -3.55 -7.81 18.72
N GLN A 144 -4.52 -6.89 18.84
CA GLN A 144 -5.83 -7.05 18.22
C GLN A 144 -5.70 -7.14 16.70
N ALA A 145 -4.92 -6.26 16.07
CA ALA A 145 -4.66 -6.32 14.63
C ALA A 145 -3.98 -7.63 14.22
N ALA A 146 -2.99 -8.09 15.00
CA ALA A 146 -2.29 -9.34 14.73
C ALA A 146 -3.23 -10.55 14.72
N VAL A 147 -4.15 -10.62 15.68
CA VAL A 147 -5.16 -11.69 15.74
C VAL A 147 -6.15 -11.56 14.58
N THR A 148 -6.68 -10.36 14.33
CA THR A 148 -7.66 -10.10 13.27
C THR A 148 -7.13 -10.48 11.89
N TYR A 149 -5.86 -10.18 11.61
CA TYR A 149 -5.23 -10.39 10.30
C TYR A 149 -4.34 -11.64 10.24
N GLY A 150 -4.38 -12.50 11.26
CA GLY A 150 -3.63 -13.77 11.28
C GLY A 150 -2.11 -13.62 11.29
N GLN A 151 -1.58 -12.51 11.82
CA GLN A 151 -0.14 -12.25 11.92
C GLN A 151 0.45 -12.93 13.17
N ALA A 152 0.70 -14.24 13.07
CA ALA A 152 1.15 -15.05 14.20
C ALA A 152 2.47 -14.56 14.84
N ASP A 153 3.43 -14.12 14.03
CA ASP A 153 4.71 -13.57 14.50
C ASP A 153 4.51 -12.28 15.30
N LEU A 154 3.68 -11.37 14.79
CA LEU A 154 3.34 -10.13 15.51
C LEU A 154 2.57 -10.44 16.81
N GLN A 155 1.63 -11.39 16.77
CA GLN A 155 0.87 -11.81 17.95
C GLN A 155 1.81 -12.32 19.05
N GLN A 156 2.75 -13.21 18.72
CA GLN A 156 3.71 -13.73 19.68
C GLN A 156 4.61 -12.62 20.23
N HIS A 157 5.03 -11.68 19.39
CA HIS A 157 5.84 -10.54 19.81
C HIS A 157 5.08 -9.63 20.79
N CYS A 158 3.81 -9.30 20.51
CA CYS A 158 2.98 -8.52 21.42
C CYS A 158 2.76 -9.21 22.77
N LEU A 159 2.53 -10.53 22.78
CA LEU A 159 2.37 -11.29 24.03
C LEU A 159 3.64 -11.26 24.89
N ALA A 160 4.80 -11.51 24.27
CA ALA A 160 6.09 -11.42 24.97
C ALA A 160 6.37 -10.01 25.50
N PHE A 161 5.99 -8.97 24.74
CA PHE A 161 6.10 -7.59 25.20
C PHE A 161 5.22 -7.35 26.42
N ILE A 162 3.95 -7.77 26.42
CA ILE A 162 3.04 -7.62 27.57
C ILE A 162 3.60 -8.31 28.81
N GLU A 163 4.06 -9.56 28.69
CA GLU A 163 4.63 -10.33 29.80
C GLU A 163 5.78 -9.59 30.48
N ASN A 164 6.68 -8.98 29.69
CA ASN A 164 7.84 -8.24 30.19
C ASN A 164 7.49 -6.92 30.93
N TYR A 165 6.29 -6.37 30.74
CA TYR A 165 5.86 -5.11 31.38
C TYR A 165 4.85 -5.33 32.53
N THR A 166 4.33 -6.55 32.68
CA THR A 166 3.39 -6.91 33.75
C THR A 166 4.03 -7.70 34.90
N MET A 167 5.28 -8.12 34.76
CA MET A 167 6.07 -8.83 35.78
C MET A 167 7.23 -7.97 36.29
#